data_AF-A0A7V9A8J1-F1
#
_entry.id   AF-A0A7V9A8J1-F1
#
_cell.length_a   1.000
_cell.length_b   1.000
_cell.length_c   1.000
_cell.angle_alpha   90.00
_cell.angle_beta   90.00
_cell.angle_gamma   90.00
#
_symmetry.space_group_name_H-M   'P 1'
#
loop_
_entity.id
_entity.type
_entity.pdbx_description
1 polymer ?
#
loop_
_entity_poly.entity_id
_entity_poly.type
_entity_poly.pdbx_seq_one_letter_code
_entity_poly.pdbx_strand_id
1 'polypeptide(L)'
;MVEVSGTVSPSYWDDLLLLSENSYLAQLGKRQQEMQFPDDIQKLSYTLDHRSPLHYQLQRVTVIVVDEQGTQLSSDDPLLVIVSGRTDAANTTIDYFSLNTQFYDASNTTFTIPLQAVRTGFDRRVSQRTHVWKIAVEFAEQWIKSQDDRKNQDDQQILLQQVRRLAAATGYWSTWAAAMMENQVPTTIISDILLSPSSLWELGPGPHNPYPGTNPRIA
;
A
#
# COMPACT_ATOMS: atom_id res chain seq x y z
N MET A 1 -12.29 37.24 -9.07
CA MET A 1 -12.35 36.28 -7.95
C MET A 1 -13.30 35.19 -8.36
N VAL A 2 -12.79 33.98 -8.60
CA VAL A 2 -13.62 32.81 -8.93
C VAL A 2 -13.83 32.06 -7.62
N GLU A 3 -15.08 32.06 -7.14
CA GLU A 3 -15.51 31.19 -6.06
C GLU A 3 -15.47 29.75 -6.57
N VAL A 4 -14.58 28.94 -6.00
CA VAL A 4 -14.61 27.49 -6.21
C VAL A 4 -15.50 26.90 -5.12
N SER A 5 -16.82 27.01 -5.33
CA SER A 5 -17.79 26.18 -4.64
C SER A 5 -17.86 24.82 -5.35
N GLY A 6 -17.09 23.85 -4.84
CA GLY A 6 -17.24 22.45 -5.19
C GLY A 6 -17.68 21.67 -3.96
N THR A 7 -18.98 21.60 -3.72
CA THR A 7 -19.55 20.59 -2.82
C THR A 7 -19.37 19.24 -3.50
N VAL A 8 -18.37 18.48 -3.08
CA VAL A 8 -18.19 17.10 -3.55
C VAL A 8 -19.36 16.29 -2.98
N SER A 9 -20.22 15.77 -3.87
CA SER A 9 -21.39 14.96 -3.51
C SER A 9 -20.97 13.73 -2.69
N PRO A 10 -21.75 13.33 -1.66
CA PRO A 10 -21.54 12.06 -0.93
C PRO A 10 -21.46 10.81 -1.83
N SER A 11 -21.97 10.87 -3.06
CA SER A 11 -21.90 9.79 -4.05
C SER A 11 -20.53 9.59 -4.71
N TYR A 12 -19.52 10.42 -4.40
CA TYR A 12 -18.13 10.23 -4.85
C TYR A 12 -17.31 9.33 -3.91
N TRP A 13 -17.90 8.92 -2.78
CA TRP A 13 -17.22 8.13 -1.75
C TRP A 13 -17.10 6.63 -2.09
N ASP A 14 -17.98 6.12 -2.95
CA ASP A 14 -18.03 4.72 -3.38
C ASP A 14 -16.85 4.34 -4.32
N ASP A 15 -16.08 5.34 -4.78
CA ASP A 15 -14.96 5.19 -5.73
C ASP A 15 -13.56 5.30 -5.07
N LEU A 16 -13.48 5.56 -3.76
CA LEU A 16 -12.21 5.86 -3.10
C LEU A 16 -11.44 4.60 -2.67
N LEU A 17 -10.85 3.93 -3.65
CA LEU A 17 -9.53 3.31 -3.47
C LEU A 17 -8.48 4.39 -3.78
N LEU A 18 -7.70 4.81 -2.78
CA LEU A 18 -6.58 5.74 -2.99
C LEU A 18 -5.51 5.04 -3.83
N LEU A 19 -5.70 5.13 -5.13
CA LEU A 19 -4.89 4.49 -6.14
C LEU A 19 -4.08 5.57 -6.83
N SER A 20 -2.78 5.32 -6.96
CA SER A 20 -1.92 6.16 -7.80
C SER A 20 -2.50 6.27 -9.21
N GLU A 21 -2.14 7.33 -9.93
CA GLU A 21 -2.50 7.52 -11.35
C GLU A 21 -2.39 6.24 -12.17
N ASN A 22 -1.36 5.43 -11.95
CA ASN A 22 -1.17 4.16 -12.66
C ASN A 22 -2.27 3.11 -12.41
N SER A 23 -2.85 3.05 -11.22
CA SER A 23 -3.97 2.13 -10.98
C SER A 23 -5.30 2.70 -11.50
N TYR A 24 -5.44 4.04 -11.54
CA TYR A 24 -6.54 4.67 -12.26
C TYR A 24 -6.45 4.40 -13.77
N LEU A 25 -5.28 4.60 -14.37
CA LEU A 25 -5.04 4.30 -15.79
C LEU A 25 -5.26 2.82 -16.09
N ALA A 26 -4.84 1.93 -15.19
CA ALA A 26 -5.03 0.49 -15.35
C ALA A 26 -6.51 0.05 -15.37
N GLN A 27 -7.42 0.79 -14.73
CA GLN A 27 -8.86 0.46 -14.78
C GLN A 27 -9.59 1.05 -15.99
N LEU A 28 -8.99 2.02 -16.70
CA LEU A 28 -9.67 2.69 -17.81
C LEU A 28 -10.08 1.67 -18.89
N GLY A 29 -11.39 1.63 -19.20
CA GLY A 29 -11.96 0.72 -20.19
C GLY A 29 -12.23 -0.70 -19.71
N LYS A 30 -11.96 -1.02 -18.44
CA LYS A 30 -12.40 -2.29 -17.83
C LYS A 30 -13.86 -2.19 -17.39
N ARG A 31 -14.62 -3.27 -17.54
CA ARG A 31 -15.96 -3.37 -16.94
C ARG A 31 -15.82 -3.70 -15.46
N GLN A 32 -16.62 -3.04 -14.63
CA GLN A 32 -16.68 -3.34 -13.20
C GLN A 32 -17.12 -4.81 -12.99
N GLN A 33 -16.37 -5.51 -12.16
CA GLN A 33 -16.64 -6.89 -11.73
C GLN A 33 -16.87 -6.91 -10.22
N GLU A 34 -17.24 -8.07 -9.67
CA GLU A 34 -17.32 -8.23 -8.21
C GLU A 34 -15.91 -8.07 -7.61
N MET A 35 -15.69 -6.95 -6.94
CA MET A 35 -14.42 -6.56 -6.35
C MET A 35 -14.59 -6.35 -4.86
N GLN A 36 -13.47 -6.41 -4.14
CA GLN A 36 -13.43 -5.89 -2.78
C GLN A 36 -13.20 -4.39 -2.82
N PHE A 37 -14.18 -3.67 -2.26
CA PHE A 37 -14.11 -2.23 -2.08
C PHE A 37 -13.87 -1.90 -0.60
N PRO A 38 -13.14 -0.81 -0.32
CA PRO A 38 -12.77 -0.42 1.04
C PRO A 38 -13.93 0.13 1.90
N ASP A 39 -15.09 0.40 1.29
CA ASP A 39 -16.30 0.97 1.88
C ASP A 39 -17.37 -0.09 2.20
N ASP A 40 -17.34 -1.26 1.55
CA ASP A 40 -18.17 -2.39 1.91
C ASP A 40 -17.59 -3.09 3.16
N ILE A 41 -18.21 -2.82 4.32
CA ILE A 41 -17.85 -3.41 5.62
C ILE A 41 -17.88 -4.95 5.57
N GLN A 42 -18.67 -5.54 4.68
CA GLN A 42 -18.72 -7.00 4.50
C GLN A 42 -17.64 -7.52 3.53
N LYS A 43 -16.96 -6.65 2.77
CA LYS A 43 -15.96 -6.98 1.75
C LYS A 43 -14.69 -6.11 1.83
N LEU A 44 -14.22 -5.81 3.04
CA LEU A 44 -13.00 -5.04 3.27
C LEU A 44 -11.81 -5.62 2.50
N SER A 45 -11.09 -4.76 1.78
CA SER A 45 -9.90 -5.14 1.02
C SER A 45 -8.67 -5.45 1.89
N TYR A 46 -8.68 -5.02 3.15
CA TYR A 46 -7.60 -5.28 4.09
C TYR A 46 -8.10 -5.35 5.55
N THR A 47 -7.51 -6.24 6.35
CA THR A 47 -7.74 -6.34 7.80
C THR A 47 -6.42 -6.45 8.56
N LEU A 48 -6.36 -5.93 9.79
CA LEU A 48 -5.20 -6.06 10.69
C LEU A 48 -5.15 -7.45 11.35
N ASP A 49 -5.34 -8.49 10.56
CA ASP A 49 -5.21 -9.88 10.99
C ASP A 49 -4.78 -10.78 9.83
N HIS A 50 -4.51 -12.04 10.16
CA HIS A 50 -4.11 -13.05 9.19
C HIS A 50 -5.25 -13.45 8.22
N ARG A 51 -6.44 -12.83 8.29
CA ARG A 51 -7.58 -13.11 7.41
C ARG A 51 -7.75 -12.04 6.33
N SER A 52 -6.85 -11.05 6.28
CA SER A 52 -6.84 -10.01 5.25
C SER A 52 -6.94 -10.64 3.85
N PRO A 53 -7.94 -10.27 3.05
CA PRO A 53 -8.12 -10.86 1.72
C PRO A 53 -6.96 -10.54 0.77
N LEU A 54 -6.40 -9.33 0.86
CA LEU A 54 -5.13 -8.99 0.23
C LEU A 54 -3.98 -9.36 1.17
N HIS A 55 -3.05 -10.15 0.64
CA HIS A 55 -1.84 -10.55 1.32
C HIS A 55 -0.63 -9.92 0.63
N TYR A 56 0.27 -9.34 1.42
CA TYR A 56 1.48 -8.69 0.96
C TYR A 56 2.64 -9.54 1.43
N GLN A 57 3.57 -9.85 0.53
CA GLN A 57 4.73 -10.67 0.86
C GLN A 57 5.97 -10.16 0.14
N LEU A 58 7.12 -10.23 0.81
CA LEU A 58 8.41 -10.02 0.16
C LEU A 58 8.81 -11.30 -0.57
N GLN A 59 8.84 -11.25 -1.90
CA GLN A 59 9.09 -12.39 -2.76
C GLN A 59 10.28 -12.11 -3.67
N ARG A 60 11.09 -13.13 -3.95
CA ARG A 60 12.11 -13.04 -4.99
C ARG A 60 11.44 -13.17 -6.35
N VAL A 61 11.66 -12.20 -7.23
CA VAL A 61 10.98 -12.11 -8.52
C VAL A 61 12.03 -11.86 -9.59
N THR A 62 11.93 -12.56 -10.72
CA THR A 62 12.81 -12.31 -11.87
C THR A 62 12.33 -11.05 -12.59
N VAL A 63 13.21 -10.08 -12.79
CA VAL A 63 12.93 -8.83 -13.49
C VAL A 63 13.73 -8.78 -14.78
N ILE A 64 13.03 -8.89 -15.89
CA ILE A 64 13.59 -8.88 -17.24
C ILE A 64 13.29 -7.53 -17.88
N VAL A 65 14.32 -6.85 -18.36
CA VAL A 65 14.16 -5.62 -19.17
C VAL A 65 14.30 -5.99 -20.63
N VAL A 66 13.34 -5.58 -21.46
CA VAL A 66 13.32 -5.87 -22.90
C VAL A 66 13.37 -4.59 -23.75
N ASP A 67 13.96 -4.67 -24.94
CA ASP A 67 13.90 -3.58 -25.93
C ASP A 67 12.56 -3.54 -26.69
N GLU A 68 12.46 -2.66 -27.68
CA GLU A 68 11.25 -2.51 -28.52
C GLU A 68 10.96 -3.75 -29.38
N GLN A 69 11.96 -4.60 -29.63
CA GLN A 69 11.86 -5.84 -30.39
C GLN A 69 11.57 -7.05 -29.49
N GLY A 70 11.47 -6.84 -28.17
CA GLY A 70 11.28 -7.92 -27.18
C GLY A 70 12.56 -8.66 -26.82
N THR A 71 13.74 -8.17 -27.24
CA THR A 71 15.02 -8.77 -26.88
C THR A 71 15.35 -8.45 -25.42
N GLN A 72 15.72 -9.46 -24.65
CA GLN A 72 16.19 -9.27 -23.29
C GLN A 72 17.51 -8.48 -23.26
N LEU A 73 17.50 -7.37 -22.53
CA LEU A 73 18.66 -6.51 -22.29
C LEU A 73 19.33 -6.81 -20.95
N SER A 74 18.53 -7.14 -19.92
CA SER A 74 19.03 -7.47 -18.57
C SER A 74 18.06 -8.37 -17.82
N SER A 75 18.57 -9.07 -16.81
CA SER A 75 17.80 -9.88 -15.87
C SER A 75 18.41 -9.73 -14.47
N ASP A 76 17.56 -9.58 -13.46
CA ASP A 76 17.95 -9.57 -12.04
C ASP A 76 16.85 -10.28 -11.21
N ASP A 77 17.17 -10.68 -9.99
CA ASP A 77 16.25 -11.40 -9.08
C ASP A 77 16.07 -10.66 -7.73
N PRO A 78 15.55 -9.42 -7.73
CA PRO A 78 15.36 -8.65 -6.52
C PRO A 78 14.25 -9.25 -5.61
N LEU A 79 14.32 -8.87 -4.33
CA LEU A 79 13.20 -9.02 -3.40
C LEU A 79 12.23 -7.85 -3.59
N LEU A 80 11.01 -8.15 -4.00
CA LEU A 80 9.93 -7.19 -4.24
C LEU A 80 8.69 -7.56 -3.43
N VAL A 81 7.95 -6.56 -2.98
CA VAL A 81 6.68 -6.79 -2.29
C VAL A 81 5.60 -7.04 -3.33
N ILE A 82 5.04 -8.24 -3.32
CA ILE A 82 3.96 -8.67 -4.21
C ILE A 82 2.66 -8.80 -3.41
N VAL A 83 1.55 -8.42 -4.04
CA VAL A 83 0.21 -8.56 -3.47
C VAL A 83 -0.46 -9.77 -4.10
N SER A 84 -0.97 -10.68 -3.28
CA SER A 84 -1.77 -11.83 -3.69
C SER A 84 -3.15 -11.80 -3.04
N GLY A 85 -4.15 -12.32 -3.73
CA GLY A 85 -5.52 -12.42 -3.22
C GLY A 85 -5.77 -13.79 -2.63
N ARG A 86 -6.39 -13.83 -1.46
CA ARG A 86 -6.87 -15.07 -0.81
C ARG A 86 -8.27 -15.48 -1.24
N THR A 87 -8.93 -14.62 -1.99
CA THR A 87 -10.29 -14.81 -2.52
C THR A 87 -10.32 -14.38 -3.98
N ASP A 88 -11.29 -14.88 -4.74
CA ASP A 88 -11.47 -14.49 -6.13
C ASP A 88 -11.75 -12.98 -6.27
N ALA A 89 -12.51 -12.39 -5.33
CA ALA A 89 -12.75 -10.96 -5.30
C ALA A 89 -11.46 -10.16 -5.06
N ALA A 90 -10.56 -10.64 -4.21
CA ALA A 90 -9.26 -10.00 -3.96
C ALA A 90 -8.32 -10.10 -5.17
N ASN A 91 -8.30 -11.25 -5.86
CA ASN A 91 -7.55 -11.40 -7.11
C ASN A 91 -8.13 -10.50 -8.22
N THR A 92 -9.46 -10.41 -8.31
CA THR A 92 -10.14 -9.48 -9.22
C THR A 92 -9.74 -8.03 -8.93
N THR A 93 -9.68 -7.62 -7.66
CA THR A 93 -9.18 -6.29 -7.27
C THR A 93 -7.72 -6.08 -7.69
N ILE A 94 -6.85 -7.08 -7.50
CA ILE A 94 -5.44 -7.01 -7.91
C ILE A 94 -5.32 -6.79 -9.42
N ASP A 95 -6.07 -7.54 -10.22
CA ASP A 95 -6.01 -7.50 -11.68
C ASP A 95 -6.67 -6.24 -12.24
N TYR A 96 -7.80 -5.84 -11.67
CA TYR A 96 -8.56 -4.67 -12.09
C TYR A 96 -7.71 -3.40 -11.93
N PHE A 97 -7.04 -3.24 -10.78
CA PHE A 97 -6.18 -2.09 -10.53
C PHE A 97 -4.70 -2.32 -10.91
N SER A 98 -4.36 -3.52 -11.36
CA SER A 98 -2.99 -3.96 -11.64
C SER A 98 -2.04 -3.62 -10.48
N LEU A 99 -2.38 -4.06 -9.26
CA LEU A 99 -1.63 -3.70 -8.04
C LEU A 99 -0.16 -4.14 -8.09
N ASN A 100 0.17 -5.17 -8.86
CA ASN A 100 1.55 -5.62 -9.12
C ASN A 100 2.12 -5.07 -10.44
N THR A 101 1.54 -3.99 -10.99
CA THR A 101 1.77 -3.49 -12.35
C THR A 101 1.28 -4.43 -13.44
N GLN A 102 1.11 -3.90 -14.65
CA GLN A 102 0.78 -4.69 -15.84
C GLN A 102 1.92 -5.57 -16.36
N PHE A 103 3.15 -5.37 -15.85
CA PHE A 103 4.34 -6.09 -16.30
C PHE A 103 4.57 -7.40 -15.55
N TYR A 104 3.80 -7.67 -14.50
CA TYR A 104 3.95 -8.84 -13.65
C TYR A 104 3.13 -10.01 -14.16
N ASP A 105 3.80 -11.15 -14.35
CA ASP A 105 3.21 -12.44 -14.61
C ASP A 105 3.27 -13.29 -13.34
N ALA A 106 2.09 -13.57 -12.77
CA ALA A 106 1.95 -14.36 -11.55
C ALA A 106 2.23 -15.85 -11.77
N SER A 107 2.10 -16.37 -13.00
CA SER A 107 2.25 -17.80 -13.31
C SER A 107 3.69 -18.28 -13.17
N ASN A 108 4.65 -17.39 -13.43
CA ASN A 108 6.08 -17.67 -13.39
C ASN A 108 6.85 -16.70 -12.47
N THR A 109 6.16 -15.81 -11.75
CA THR A 109 6.79 -14.82 -10.86
C THR A 109 7.85 -14.00 -11.61
N THR A 110 7.46 -13.38 -12.71
CA THR A 110 8.38 -12.59 -13.55
C THR A 110 7.79 -11.20 -13.85
N PHE A 111 8.64 -10.17 -13.81
CA PHE A 111 8.35 -8.88 -14.42
C PHE A 111 9.03 -8.81 -15.79
N THR A 112 8.26 -8.54 -16.84
CA THR A 112 8.82 -8.24 -18.17
C THR A 112 8.56 -6.76 -18.47
N ILE A 113 9.58 -5.93 -18.29
CA ILE A 113 9.45 -4.47 -18.33
C ILE A 113 10.08 -3.93 -19.63
N PRO A 114 9.31 -3.21 -20.47
CA PRO A 114 9.87 -2.52 -21.63
C PRO A 114 10.89 -1.45 -21.20
N LEU A 115 12.00 -1.33 -21.93
CA LEU A 115 13.05 -0.33 -21.67
C LEU A 115 12.48 1.09 -21.58
N GLN A 116 11.48 1.41 -22.40
CA GLN A 116 10.81 2.71 -22.36
C GLN A 116 10.09 2.97 -21.04
N ALA A 117 9.47 1.94 -20.45
CA ALA A 117 8.81 2.05 -19.14
C ALA A 117 9.84 2.27 -18.02
N VAL A 118 11.02 1.64 -18.12
CA VAL A 118 12.14 1.89 -17.18
C VAL A 118 12.63 3.33 -17.29
N ARG A 119 12.90 3.81 -18.51
CA ARG A 119 13.45 5.16 -18.77
C ARG A 119 12.51 6.28 -18.33
N THR A 120 11.21 6.10 -18.55
CA THR A 120 10.18 7.08 -18.16
C THR A 120 9.81 6.96 -16.68
N GLY A 121 10.13 5.84 -16.02
CA GLY A 121 9.64 5.55 -14.68
C GLY A 121 8.13 5.39 -14.64
N PHE A 122 7.53 4.90 -15.74
CA PHE A 122 6.09 4.84 -15.97
C PHE A 122 5.31 4.25 -14.80
N ASP A 123 5.75 3.10 -14.27
CA ASP A 123 5.12 2.47 -13.12
C ASP A 123 6.12 2.07 -12.04
N ARG A 124 6.06 2.78 -10.91
CA ARG A 124 6.94 2.58 -9.75
C ARG A 124 6.24 1.98 -8.54
N ARG A 125 4.97 1.57 -8.65
CA ARG A 125 4.16 1.14 -7.49
C ARG A 125 4.81 0.02 -6.70
N VAL A 126 5.28 -1.03 -7.38
CA VAL A 126 5.95 -2.18 -6.72
C VAL A 126 7.24 -1.75 -6.04
N SER A 127 8.04 -0.89 -6.68
CA SER A 127 9.30 -0.37 -6.12
C SER A 127 9.04 0.54 -4.90
N GLN A 128 8.08 1.46 -4.99
CA GLN A 128 7.68 2.34 -3.89
C GLN A 128 7.11 1.53 -2.72
N ARG A 129 6.23 0.57 -3.00
CA ARG A 129 5.71 -0.37 -2.00
C ARG A 129 6.83 -1.14 -1.32
N THR A 130 7.79 -1.65 -2.09
CA THR A 130 8.95 -2.36 -1.55
C THR A 130 9.84 -1.46 -0.70
N HIS A 131 10.00 -0.19 -1.07
CA HIS A 131 10.72 0.78 -0.26
C HIS A 131 10.01 1.07 1.06
N VAL A 132 8.69 1.31 1.03
CA VAL A 132 7.86 1.50 2.22
C VAL A 132 7.92 0.29 3.15
N TRP A 133 7.87 -0.92 2.60
CA TRP A 133 8.01 -2.14 3.38
C TRP A 133 9.33 -2.18 4.15
N LYS A 134 10.45 -1.84 3.51
CA LYS A 134 11.76 -1.80 4.17
C LYS A 134 11.79 -0.79 5.32
N ILE A 135 11.24 0.40 5.12
CA ILE A 135 11.10 1.41 6.18
C ILE A 135 10.26 0.87 7.34
N ALA A 136 9.15 0.17 7.05
CA ALA A 136 8.28 -0.41 8.07
C ALA A 136 8.98 -1.52 8.88
N VAL A 137 9.81 -2.35 8.22
CA VAL A 137 10.66 -3.35 8.87
C VAL A 137 11.71 -2.67 9.77
N GLU A 138 12.40 -1.65 9.26
CA GLU A 138 13.38 -0.88 10.05
C GLU A 138 12.75 -0.28 11.31
N PHE A 139 11.54 0.27 11.19
CA PHE A 139 10.77 0.73 12.35
C PHE A 139 10.46 -0.42 13.31
N ALA A 140 9.95 -1.55 12.81
CA ALA A 140 9.60 -2.69 13.66
C ALA A 140 10.81 -3.18 14.48
N GLU A 141 11.98 -3.27 13.85
CA GLU A 141 13.23 -3.62 14.53
C GLU A 141 13.63 -2.60 15.60
N GLN A 142 13.52 -1.30 15.31
CA GLN A 142 13.81 -0.24 16.27
C GLN A 142 12.83 -0.25 17.44
N TRP A 143 11.54 -0.47 17.16
CA TRP A 143 10.50 -0.60 18.16
C TRP A 143 10.78 -1.76 19.11
N ILE A 144 11.05 -2.95 18.59
CA ILE A 144 11.36 -4.14 19.40
C ILE A 144 12.57 -3.88 20.29
N LYS A 145 13.67 -3.36 19.72
CA LYS A 145 14.88 -3.02 20.50
C LYS A 145 14.59 -2.01 21.61
N SER A 146 13.73 -1.03 21.34
CA SER A 146 13.35 -0.01 22.34
C SER A 146 12.52 -0.57 23.50
N GLN A 147 11.86 -1.72 23.34
CA GLN A 147 11.06 -2.35 24.41
C GLN A 147 11.94 -3.03 25.47
N ASP A 148 13.11 -3.51 25.08
CA ASP A 148 14.06 -4.14 26.01
C ASP A 148 14.69 -3.11 26.96
N ASP A 149 14.78 -1.85 26.54
CA ASP A 149 15.34 -0.74 27.33
C ASP A 149 14.23 0.07 28.05
N ARG A 150 13.86 -0.38 29.26
CA ARG A 150 12.85 0.27 30.13
C ARG A 150 13.09 1.76 30.46
N LYS A 151 14.24 2.32 30.12
CA LYS A 151 14.61 3.73 30.37
C LYS A 151 14.22 4.68 29.22
N ASN A 152 13.63 4.19 28.13
CA ASN A 152 13.52 4.94 26.88
C ASN A 152 12.09 5.27 26.41
N GLN A 153 11.17 5.52 27.36
CA GLN A 153 9.78 5.85 27.03
C GLN A 153 9.63 7.12 26.17
N ASP A 154 10.45 8.14 26.41
CA ASP A 154 10.44 9.38 25.60
C ASP A 154 10.90 9.11 24.15
N ASP A 155 11.93 8.30 23.97
CA ASP A 155 12.43 7.89 22.65
C ASP A 155 11.38 7.04 21.89
N GLN A 156 10.65 6.18 22.60
CA GLN A 156 9.53 5.42 22.02
C GLN A 156 8.44 6.35 21.48
N GLN A 157 8.07 7.39 22.23
CA GLN A 157 7.07 8.37 21.80
C GLN A 157 7.55 9.18 20.59
N ILE A 158 8.83 9.59 20.57
CA ILE A 158 9.43 10.29 19.43
C ILE A 158 9.41 9.38 18.19
N LEU A 159 9.80 8.12 18.34
CA LEU A 159 9.81 7.13 17.25
C LEU A 159 8.40 6.95 16.66
N LEU A 160 7.39 6.78 17.51
CA LEU A 160 5.99 6.66 17.07
C LEU A 160 5.52 7.88 16.27
N GLN A 161 5.84 9.10 16.72
CA GLN A 161 5.46 10.33 16.02
C GLN A 161 6.17 10.46 14.67
N GLN A 162 7.46 10.12 14.59
CA GLN A 162 8.20 10.12 13.34
C GLN A 162 7.62 9.14 12.33
N VAL A 163 7.33 7.91 12.78
CA VAL A 163 6.81 6.85 11.92
C VAL A 163 5.39 7.15 11.46
N ARG A 164 4.55 7.72 12.32
CA ARG A 164 3.22 8.20 11.94
C ARG A 164 3.29 9.24 10.82
N ARG A 165 4.19 10.22 10.93
CA ARG A 165 4.40 11.23 9.88
C ARG A 165 4.90 10.58 8.59
N LEU A 166 5.80 9.60 8.69
CA LEU A 166 6.37 8.92 7.54
C LEU A 166 5.34 8.02 6.83
N ALA A 167 4.51 7.29 7.58
CA ALA A 167 3.40 6.50 7.03
C ALA A 167 2.35 7.39 6.35
N ALA A 168 2.04 8.54 6.95
CA ALA A 168 1.15 9.53 6.35
C ALA A 168 1.75 10.16 5.07
N ALA A 169 3.06 10.42 5.04
CA ALA A 169 3.74 11.04 3.91
C ALA A 169 3.96 10.07 2.73
N THR A 170 4.21 8.79 3.00
CA THR A 170 4.54 7.80 1.96
C THR A 170 3.31 7.14 1.34
N GLY A 171 2.18 7.09 2.05
CA GLY A 171 1.04 6.28 1.64
C GLY A 171 1.31 4.78 1.86
N TYR A 172 0.55 3.90 1.20
CA TYR A 172 0.71 2.43 1.29
C TYR A 172 0.44 1.83 2.68
N TRP A 173 -0.65 2.24 3.35
CA TRP A 173 -0.91 1.82 4.73
C TRP A 173 -1.09 0.31 4.91
N SER A 174 -1.67 -0.39 3.94
CA SER A 174 -1.73 -1.86 3.95
C SER A 174 -0.35 -2.52 3.88
N THR A 175 0.62 -1.87 3.25
CA THR A 175 2.02 -2.33 3.20
C THR A 175 2.72 -2.10 4.54
N TRP A 176 2.53 -0.92 5.14
CA TRP A 176 2.99 -0.63 6.50
C TRP A 176 2.44 -1.63 7.50
N ALA A 177 1.13 -1.84 7.51
CA ALA A 177 0.45 -2.78 8.38
C ALA A 177 0.99 -4.20 8.20
N ALA A 178 1.05 -4.69 6.96
CA ALA A 178 1.52 -6.05 6.68
C ALA A 178 2.96 -6.27 7.13
N ALA A 179 3.88 -5.35 6.80
CA ALA A 179 5.28 -5.44 7.20
C ALA A 179 5.44 -5.43 8.72
N MET A 180 4.74 -4.53 9.42
CA MET A 180 4.80 -4.45 10.89
C MET A 180 4.19 -5.70 11.56
N MET A 181 3.11 -6.25 11.01
CA MET A 181 2.50 -7.49 11.50
C MET A 181 3.44 -8.70 11.30
N GLU A 182 4.09 -8.83 10.14
CA GLU A 182 5.08 -9.89 9.90
C GLU A 182 6.27 -9.80 10.88
N ASN A 183 6.60 -8.59 11.31
CA ASN A 183 7.65 -8.32 12.29
C ASN A 183 7.13 -8.22 13.72
N GLN A 184 5.94 -8.78 14.01
CA GLN A 184 5.41 -8.95 15.37
C GLN A 184 5.21 -7.64 16.16
N VAL A 185 5.06 -6.51 15.48
CA VAL A 185 4.65 -5.27 16.14
C VAL A 185 3.22 -5.44 16.66
N PRO A 186 2.91 -5.07 17.92
CA PRO A 186 1.57 -5.20 18.46
C PRO A 186 0.53 -4.44 17.61
N THR A 187 -0.63 -5.06 17.39
CA THR A 187 -1.71 -4.46 16.58
C THR A 187 -2.20 -3.11 17.15
N THR A 188 -2.09 -2.90 18.46
CA THR A 188 -2.37 -1.61 19.11
C THR A 188 -1.43 -0.52 18.61
N ILE A 189 -0.13 -0.81 18.52
CA ILE A 189 0.88 0.14 18.03
C ILE A 189 0.71 0.41 16.54
N ILE A 190 0.43 -0.63 15.76
CA ILE A 190 0.12 -0.48 14.32
C ILE A 190 -1.11 0.42 14.15
N SER A 191 -2.14 0.23 14.99
CA SER A 191 -3.34 1.07 14.98
C SER A 191 -3.03 2.51 15.39
N ASP A 192 -2.20 2.75 16.42
CA ASP A 192 -1.84 4.10 16.83
C ASP A 192 -1.12 4.89 15.72
N ILE A 193 -0.23 4.21 14.99
CA ILE A 193 0.53 4.77 13.87
C ILE A 193 -0.38 5.08 12.69
N LEU A 194 -1.22 4.12 12.28
CA LEU A 194 -1.99 4.21 11.04
C LEU A 194 -3.36 4.87 11.23
N LEU A 195 -3.91 4.85 12.45
CA LEU A 195 -5.33 5.09 12.77
C LEU A 195 -5.48 6.12 13.89
N SER A 196 -4.54 7.04 13.97
CA SER A 196 -4.86 8.45 13.95
C SER A 196 -6.01 9.08 14.77
N PRO A 197 -5.97 9.37 16.10
CA PRO A 197 -7.06 10.11 16.74
C PRO A 197 -7.01 11.59 16.31
N SER A 198 -8.04 12.03 15.59
CA SER A 198 -8.56 13.41 15.54
C SER A 198 -7.56 14.58 15.55
N SER A 199 -6.34 14.48 15.02
CA SER A 199 -5.40 15.62 14.91
C SER A 199 -4.77 15.75 13.52
N LEU A 200 -5.09 14.82 12.61
CA LEU A 200 -4.68 14.89 11.20
C LEU A 200 -5.49 15.93 10.38
N TRP A 201 -6.62 16.42 10.91
CA TRP A 201 -7.39 17.50 10.28
C TRP A 201 -6.67 18.87 10.38
N GLU A 202 -5.73 19.03 11.31
CA GLU A 202 -4.92 20.26 11.47
C GLU A 202 -3.82 20.39 10.39
N LEU A 203 -3.54 19.33 9.63
CA LEU A 203 -2.60 19.33 8.50
C LEU A 203 -3.27 19.76 7.17
N GLY A 204 -4.54 20.20 7.20
CA GLY A 204 -5.35 20.51 6.02
C GLY A 204 -5.81 19.25 5.25
N PRO A 205 -6.57 19.40 4.15
CA PRO A 205 -6.88 18.30 3.23
C PRO A 205 -5.62 17.91 2.45
N GLY A 206 -4.66 17.31 3.15
CA GLY A 206 -3.59 16.55 2.52
C GLY A 206 -4.04 15.11 2.29
N PRO A 207 -3.13 14.21 1.89
CA PRO A 207 -3.37 12.75 1.82
C PRO A 207 -3.68 12.10 3.19
N HIS A 208 -4.12 12.89 4.17
CA HIS A 208 -4.18 12.69 5.61
C HIS A 208 -5.61 12.47 6.13
N ASN A 209 -6.62 12.48 5.26
CA ASN A 209 -7.92 11.93 5.61
C ASN A 209 -7.75 10.41 5.79
N PRO A 210 -8.40 9.77 6.79
CA PRO A 210 -8.35 8.32 6.96
C PRO A 210 -8.65 7.63 5.62
N TYR A 211 -7.78 6.74 5.16
CA TYR A 211 -8.04 5.82 4.06
C TYR A 211 -9.39 5.15 4.32
N PRO A 212 -10.27 5.13 3.32
CA PRO A 212 -11.29 4.11 3.27
C PRO A 212 -10.61 2.73 3.35
N GLY A 213 -11.12 1.85 4.20
CA GLY A 213 -10.63 0.47 4.34
C GLY A 213 -9.59 0.20 5.42
N THR A 214 -9.17 1.18 6.22
CA THR A 214 -8.28 0.91 7.37
C THR A 214 -8.97 0.99 8.72
N ASN A 215 -10.29 0.96 8.77
CA ASN A 215 -11.00 1.33 9.97
C ASN A 215 -10.85 0.31 11.13
N PRO A 216 -10.18 0.64 12.27
CA PRO A 216 -10.16 -0.18 13.47
C PRO A 216 -11.40 0.04 14.34
N ARG A 217 -12.30 0.94 13.90
CA ARG A 217 -13.50 1.48 14.56
C ARG A 217 -13.76 0.83 15.92
N ILE A 218 -13.79 1.69 16.94
CA ILE A 218 -14.96 1.68 17.80
C ILE A 218 -14.99 0.41 18.66
N ALA A 219 -14.14 0.42 19.68
CA ALA A 219 -14.62 0.81 21.00
C ALA A 219 -14.05 2.19 21.36
#